data_AF-A0A803QGE4-F1
#
_entry.id   AF-A0A803QGE4-F1
#
_cell.length_a   1.000
_cell.length_b   1.000
_cell.length_c   1.000
_cell.angle_alpha   90.00
_cell.angle_beta   90.00
_cell.angle_gamma   90.00
#
_symmetry.space_group_name_H-M   'P 1'
#
loop_
_entity.id
_entity.type
_entity.pdbx_description
1 polymer ?
#
loop_
_entity_poly.entity_id
_entity_poly.type
_entity_poly.pdbx_seq_one_letter_code
_entity_poly.pdbx_strand_id
1 'polypeptide(L)'
;MAVNQSQSQSLQQNQAKKIPLFPFASIICFVSIFLLLSSIRNTTSIPSHSHHPSIQFPKTNGLSNPGASPESCDYSDGNWIRDPVGASPRYDHTCKEIFKGWNCISGNKSNGRDLINWRWKPAHCELPPFDPTAFLHAYRDTAIGFVGDSLNRNMFVSLFCSLKRVSNDVKKWRPAGADRGFTFLRYNLTIAYHRTNLLARYGRWSANANGGALESLGYKEGYRVDVDIPEGTWENALTFHDILIFNTGHWWWAPSKFDPVKSPMLFFERAQPVIPPVSPEAGLDMVLKHMVKYIENRTRPGTIKFFRTQSPRHFEGGDWDQGGACPRLKPLLPEQVETLFSLNNNGTNVEARLVNQHLFKALERSCFNSS
;
A
#
# COMPACT_ATOMS: atom_id res chain seq x y z
N MET A 1 39.16 -2.94 71.76
CA MET A 1 38.76 -2.31 73.03
C MET A 1 37.83 -1.14 72.73
N ALA A 2 36.84 -0.98 73.59
CA ALA A 2 35.67 -0.09 73.60
C ALA A 2 35.83 1.38 73.12
N VAL A 3 34.82 1.84 72.35
CA VAL A 3 33.85 2.92 72.69
C VAL A 3 34.38 4.08 73.55
N ASN A 4 34.32 5.35 73.11
CA ASN A 4 33.14 6.21 73.26
C ASN A 4 33.33 7.67 72.75
N GLN A 5 32.19 8.28 72.45
CA GLN A 5 31.94 9.66 72.03
C GLN A 5 32.30 10.73 73.10
N SER A 6 32.51 11.96 72.65
CA SER A 6 31.90 13.13 73.31
C SER A 6 31.63 14.26 72.31
N GLN A 7 30.36 14.69 72.26
CA GLN A 7 29.92 15.97 71.69
C GLN A 7 29.81 16.97 72.83
N SER A 8 30.11 18.25 72.56
CA SER A 8 29.46 19.36 73.26
C SER A 8 29.22 20.51 72.27
N GLN A 9 27.99 21.01 72.31
CA GLN A 9 27.40 22.06 71.47
C GLN A 9 27.70 23.45 72.04
N SER A 10 27.71 24.48 71.19
CA SER A 10 27.23 25.80 71.61
C SER A 10 26.56 26.60 70.48
N LEU A 11 25.31 26.97 70.75
CA LEU A 11 24.59 28.23 70.50
C LEU A 11 24.11 28.62 69.08
N GLN A 12 22.78 28.61 68.96
CA GLN A 12 21.94 29.12 67.88
C GLN A 12 21.91 30.66 67.78
N GLN A 13 21.89 31.18 66.56
CA GLN A 13 21.23 32.45 66.23
C GLN A 13 20.01 32.17 65.34
N ASN A 14 18.84 32.57 65.81
CA ASN A 14 17.57 32.52 65.09
C ASN A 14 17.54 33.59 63.99
N GLN A 15 17.52 33.17 62.72
CA GLN A 15 17.00 33.99 61.62
C GLN A 15 15.83 33.26 60.96
N ALA A 16 14.64 33.85 61.06
CA ALA A 16 13.45 33.37 60.35
C ALA A 16 13.67 33.49 58.84
N LYS A 17 13.87 32.35 58.17
CA LYS A 17 13.93 32.27 56.70
C LYS A 17 12.57 32.62 56.11
N LYS A 18 12.47 33.80 55.49
CA LYS A 18 11.36 34.14 54.60
C LYS A 18 11.42 33.20 53.39
N ILE A 19 10.44 32.30 53.28
CA ILE A 19 10.29 31.42 52.12
C ILE A 19 9.95 32.31 50.92
N PRO A 20 10.69 32.27 49.80
CA PRO A 20 10.34 33.04 48.63
C PRO A 20 9.01 32.50 48.07
N LEU A 21 8.01 33.36 47.90
CA LEU A 21 6.69 33.04 47.33
C LEU A 21 6.72 32.84 45.80
N PHE A 22 7.84 33.16 45.15
CA PHE A 22 8.02 33.12 43.70
C PHE A 22 7.87 31.72 43.04
N PRO A 23 8.40 30.61 43.59
CA PRO A 23 8.24 29.30 42.97
C PRO A 23 6.80 28.78 43.11
N PHE A 24 6.09 29.13 44.19
CA PHE A 24 4.69 28.75 44.38
C PHE A 24 3.76 29.47 43.38
N ALA A 25 3.99 30.76 43.14
CA ALA A 25 3.23 31.51 42.12
C ALA A 25 3.44 30.93 40.70
N SER A 26 4.66 30.50 40.38
CA SER A 26 4.96 29.88 39.09
C SER A 26 4.25 28.53 38.92
N ILE A 27 4.25 27.68 39.95
CA ILE A 27 3.56 26.38 39.92
C ILE A 27 2.04 26.57 39.77
N ILE A 28 1.45 27.53 40.47
CA ILE A 28 0.01 27.84 40.35
C ILE A 28 -0.32 28.28 38.92
N CYS A 29 0.48 29.16 38.32
CA CYS A 29 0.29 29.55 36.91
C CYS A 29 0.37 28.36 35.94
N PHE A 30 1.35 27.46 36.11
CA PHE A 30 1.46 26.28 35.26
C PHE A 30 0.27 25.33 35.40
N VAL A 31 -0.21 25.10 36.63
CA VAL A 31 -1.40 24.26 36.87
C VAL A 31 -2.66 24.91 36.30
N SER A 32 -2.83 26.22 36.45
CA SER A 32 -3.98 26.94 35.88
C SER A 32 -3.98 26.90 34.35
N ILE A 33 -2.82 27.09 33.70
CA ILE A 33 -2.70 26.97 32.23
C ILE A 33 -3.00 25.54 31.78
N PHE A 34 -2.52 24.53 32.52
CA PHE A 34 -2.79 23.12 32.21
C PHE A 34 -4.28 22.78 32.31
N LEU A 35 -4.97 23.27 33.35
CA LEU A 35 -6.41 23.08 33.53
C LEU A 35 -7.25 23.85 32.50
N LEU A 36 -6.82 25.04 32.08
CA LEU A 36 -7.42 25.80 30.99
C LEU A 36 -7.29 25.06 29.64
N LEU A 37 -6.08 24.58 29.31
CA LEU A 37 -5.85 23.80 28.09
C LEU A 37 -6.60 22.46 28.11
N SER A 38 -6.71 21.82 29.27
CA SER A 38 -7.53 20.63 29.48
C SER A 38 -9.02 20.89 29.27
N SER A 39 -9.54 22.03 29.73
CA SER A 39 -10.94 22.40 29.52
C SER A 39 -11.25 22.73 28.07
N ILE A 40 -10.32 23.39 27.36
CA ILE A 40 -10.47 23.67 25.91
C ILE A 40 -10.52 22.36 25.10
N ARG A 41 -9.79 21.32 25.52
CA ARG A 41 -9.82 19.99 24.89
C ARG A 41 -11.15 19.24 25.10
N ASN A 42 -11.91 19.59 26.13
CA ASN A 42 -13.19 18.95 26.45
C ASN A 42 -14.41 19.66 25.84
N THR A 43 -14.24 20.81 25.18
CA THR A 43 -15.35 21.57 24.55
C THR A 43 -15.39 21.51 23.02
N THR A 44 -14.53 20.73 22.36
CA THR A 44 -14.82 20.32 20.98
C THR A 44 -15.75 19.12 21.00
N SER A 45 -17.03 19.38 21.23
CA SER A 45 -18.09 18.47 20.81
C SER A 45 -17.96 18.30 19.29
N ILE A 46 -17.40 17.18 18.88
CA ILE A 46 -17.41 16.73 17.48
C ILE A 46 -18.89 16.71 17.07
N PRO A 47 -19.32 17.38 15.99
CA PRO A 47 -20.65 17.18 15.46
C PRO A 47 -20.70 15.73 14.99
N SER A 48 -21.31 14.86 15.80
CA SER A 48 -21.64 13.49 15.45
C SER A 48 -22.80 13.53 14.46
N HIS A 49 -22.49 13.86 13.20
CA HIS A 49 -23.23 13.55 11.98
C HIS A 49 -22.42 14.07 10.79
N SER A 50 -21.27 13.44 10.50
CA SER A 50 -20.75 13.48 9.14
C SER A 50 -21.66 12.61 8.28
N HIS A 51 -22.65 13.25 7.64
CA HIS A 51 -23.19 12.73 6.39
C HIS A 51 -22.02 12.64 5.41
N HIS A 52 -21.31 11.52 5.42
CA HIS A 52 -20.38 11.20 4.34
C HIS A 52 -21.24 10.90 3.12
N PRO A 53 -21.16 11.71 2.05
CA PRO A 53 -21.81 11.33 0.81
C PRO A 53 -21.25 9.97 0.43
N SER A 54 -22.13 8.98 0.23
CA SER A 54 -21.72 7.75 -0.44
C SER A 54 -21.04 8.17 -1.74
N ILE A 55 -19.76 7.84 -1.91
CA ILE A 55 -19.06 8.09 -3.18
C ILE A 55 -19.76 7.22 -4.22
N GLN A 56 -20.74 7.81 -4.90
CA GLN A 56 -21.37 7.20 -6.06
C GLN A 56 -20.45 7.50 -7.23
N PHE A 57 -19.95 6.46 -7.87
CA PHE A 57 -19.26 6.62 -9.14
C PHE A 57 -20.21 7.35 -10.11
N PRO A 58 -19.76 8.43 -10.77
CA PRO A 58 -20.56 9.03 -11.84
C PRO A 58 -20.84 7.93 -12.85
N LYS A 59 -22.11 7.60 -13.10
CA LYS A 59 -22.48 6.76 -14.24
C LYS A 59 -21.99 7.49 -15.47
N THR A 60 -21.08 6.88 -16.22
CA THR A 60 -20.72 7.36 -17.54
C THR A 60 -21.98 7.28 -18.40
N ASN A 61 -22.54 8.44 -18.78
CA ASN A 61 -23.59 8.53 -19.78
C ASN A 61 -22.99 8.22 -21.15
N GLY A 62 -22.62 6.96 -21.39
CA GLY A 62 -22.58 6.44 -22.74
C GLY A 62 -24.01 6.48 -23.30
N LEU A 63 -24.17 6.76 -24.58
CA LEU A 63 -25.43 6.60 -25.30
C LEU A 63 -25.88 5.12 -25.18
N SER A 64 -26.59 4.79 -24.11
CA SER A 64 -27.29 3.53 -23.99
C SER A 64 -28.59 3.64 -24.77
N ASN A 65 -28.81 2.69 -25.68
CA ASN A 65 -30.10 2.51 -26.32
C ASN A 65 -31.18 2.38 -25.23
N PRO A 66 -32.32 3.12 -25.33
CA PRO A 66 -33.43 2.99 -24.39
C PRO A 66 -34.11 1.63 -24.62
N GLY A 67 -33.58 0.58 -23.99
CA GLY A 67 -34.07 -0.79 -24.14
C GLY A 67 -33.11 -1.88 -23.67
N ALA A 68 -31.81 -1.59 -23.52
CA ALA A 68 -30.86 -2.51 -22.91
C ALA A 68 -30.79 -2.23 -21.39
N SER A 69 -31.03 -3.25 -20.56
CA SER A 69 -30.54 -3.23 -19.18
C SER A 69 -29.05 -2.88 -19.21
N PRO A 70 -28.53 -2.03 -18.30
CA PRO A 70 -27.10 -1.78 -18.25
C PRO A 70 -26.43 -3.08 -17.77
N GLU A 71 -26.06 -3.95 -18.70
CA GLU A 71 -25.13 -5.02 -18.41
C GLU A 71 -23.87 -4.36 -17.84
N SER A 72 -23.47 -4.82 -16.65
CA SER A 72 -22.22 -4.39 -16.04
C SER A 72 -21.09 -4.69 -17.03
N CYS A 73 -20.37 -3.66 -17.48
CA CYS A 73 -19.25 -3.89 -18.39
C CYS A 73 -18.13 -4.61 -17.67
N ASP A 74 -17.67 -5.72 -18.24
CA ASP A 74 -16.42 -6.34 -17.86
C ASP A 74 -15.26 -5.51 -18.45
N TYR A 75 -14.60 -4.73 -17.60
CA TYR A 75 -13.42 -3.94 -17.99
C TYR A 75 -12.14 -4.77 -18.10
N SER A 76 -12.16 -6.04 -17.70
CA SER A 76 -11.00 -6.94 -17.75
C SER A 76 -10.87 -7.70 -19.07
N ASP A 77 -11.96 -7.79 -19.85
CA ASP A 77 -11.98 -8.39 -21.19
C ASP A 77 -11.93 -7.32 -22.29
N GLY A 78 -10.99 -7.46 -23.22
CA GLY A 78 -10.72 -6.43 -24.22
C GLY A 78 -9.36 -6.59 -24.90
N ASN A 79 -8.94 -5.53 -25.58
CA ASN A 79 -7.70 -5.53 -26.35
C ASN A 79 -6.95 -4.21 -26.23
N TRP A 80 -5.62 -4.28 -26.38
CA TRP A 80 -4.79 -3.10 -26.53
C TRP A 80 -4.96 -2.50 -27.93
N ILE A 81 -5.34 -1.23 -27.98
CA ILE A 81 -5.42 -0.45 -29.22
C ILE A 81 -4.56 0.79 -29.11
N ARG A 82 -4.17 1.37 -30.25
CA ARG A 82 -3.46 2.64 -30.25
C ARG A 82 -4.43 3.81 -30.10
N ASP A 83 -4.01 4.79 -29.33
CA ASP A 83 -4.67 6.09 -29.30
C ASP A 83 -4.60 6.76 -30.68
N PRO A 84 -5.61 7.57 -31.04
CA PRO A 84 -5.58 8.35 -32.27
C PRO A 84 -4.33 9.22 -32.36
N VAL A 85 -3.83 9.42 -33.58
CA VAL A 85 -2.68 10.30 -33.83
C VAL A 85 -2.99 11.70 -33.29
N GLY A 86 -2.10 12.23 -32.46
CA GLY A 86 -2.26 13.55 -31.83
C GLY A 86 -2.97 13.57 -30.48
N ALA A 87 -3.39 12.42 -29.94
CA ALA A 87 -3.90 12.34 -28.57
C ALA A 87 -2.87 12.87 -27.57
N SER A 88 -3.31 13.71 -26.62
CA SER A 88 -2.43 14.19 -25.56
C SER A 88 -2.06 13.02 -24.64
N PRO A 89 -0.78 12.80 -24.33
CA PRO A 89 -0.40 11.73 -23.42
C PRO A 89 -1.02 11.96 -22.04
N ARG A 90 -1.22 10.91 -21.24
CA ARG A 90 -1.76 11.06 -19.86
C ARG A 90 -0.82 11.86 -18.97
N TYR A 91 0.48 11.60 -19.10
CA TYR A 91 1.58 12.37 -18.52
C TYR A 91 2.86 12.14 -19.33
N ASP A 92 3.90 12.92 -19.07
CA ASP A 92 5.18 12.77 -19.74
C ASP A 92 6.32 12.45 -18.75
N HIS A 93 7.51 12.25 -19.31
CA HIS A 93 8.73 11.87 -18.62
C HIS A 93 9.30 12.94 -17.67
N THR A 94 8.76 14.17 -17.67
CA THR A 94 9.27 15.28 -16.86
C THR A 94 8.75 15.26 -15.43
N CYS A 95 7.72 14.44 -15.15
CA CYS A 95 7.17 14.30 -13.80
C CYS A 95 8.22 13.78 -12.81
N LYS A 96 8.59 14.61 -11.83
CA LYS A 96 9.70 14.34 -10.89
C LYS A 96 9.50 13.14 -9.96
N GLU A 97 8.28 12.62 -9.85
CA GLU A 97 8.00 11.43 -9.03
C GLU A 97 8.26 10.10 -9.76
N ILE A 98 8.47 10.15 -11.08
CA ILE A 98 8.96 9.01 -11.86
C ILE A 98 10.39 8.69 -11.39
N PHE A 99 10.63 7.43 -11.02
CA PHE A 99 11.96 6.99 -10.62
C PHE A 99 12.90 7.00 -11.84
N LYS A 100 14.06 7.67 -11.71
CA LYS A 100 15.00 7.88 -12.82
C LYS A 100 15.39 6.59 -13.54
N GLY A 101 15.67 5.52 -12.79
CA GLY A 101 16.06 4.22 -13.36
C GLY A 101 14.98 3.51 -14.18
N TRP A 102 13.71 3.94 -14.09
CA TRP A 102 12.58 3.37 -14.84
C TRP A 102 11.93 4.38 -15.80
N ASN A 103 12.53 5.56 -15.98
CA ASN A 103 12.03 6.55 -16.90
C ASN A 103 12.49 6.20 -18.33
N CYS A 104 11.70 5.37 -19.03
CA CYS A 104 12.05 4.85 -20.35
C CYS A 104 12.37 5.94 -21.38
N ILE A 105 11.61 7.05 -21.39
CA ILE A 105 11.82 8.13 -22.36
C ILE A 105 13.10 8.91 -22.03
N SER A 106 13.34 9.26 -20.75
CA SER A 106 14.60 9.90 -20.34
C SER A 106 15.81 8.98 -20.46
N GLY A 107 15.60 7.68 -20.35
CA GLY A 107 16.61 6.64 -20.58
C GLY A 107 16.83 6.30 -22.05
N ASN A 108 16.29 7.09 -22.98
CA ASN A 108 16.44 6.90 -24.43
C ASN A 108 16.05 5.49 -24.93
N LYS A 109 15.08 4.83 -24.28
CA LYS A 109 14.52 3.58 -24.80
C LYS A 109 13.88 3.86 -26.16
N SER A 110 14.29 3.11 -27.17
CA SER A 110 13.90 3.30 -28.58
C SER A 110 12.39 3.47 -28.80
N ASN A 111 11.57 2.62 -28.17
CA ASN A 111 10.11 2.67 -28.28
C ASN A 111 9.42 3.37 -27.10
N GLY A 112 10.15 4.13 -26.26
CA GLY A 112 9.60 4.71 -25.03
C GLY A 112 8.40 5.64 -25.25
N ARG A 113 8.40 6.40 -26.36
CA ARG A 113 7.29 7.28 -26.76
C ARG A 113 6.12 6.52 -27.39
N ASP A 114 6.36 5.35 -27.96
CA ASP A 114 5.29 4.52 -28.53
C ASP A 114 4.50 3.79 -27.45
N LEU A 115 5.14 3.46 -26.32
CA LEU A 115 4.51 2.74 -25.20
C LEU A 115 3.31 3.52 -24.61
N ILE A 116 3.40 4.85 -24.55
CA ILE A 116 2.35 5.69 -23.98
C ILE A 116 1.15 5.91 -24.90
N ASN A 117 1.25 5.48 -26.17
CA ASN A 117 0.18 5.60 -27.17
C ASN A 117 -0.72 4.37 -27.22
N TRP A 118 -0.57 3.43 -26.27
CA TRP A 118 -1.47 2.29 -26.13
C TRP A 118 -2.52 2.58 -25.05
N ARG A 119 -3.76 2.17 -25.34
CA ARG A 119 -4.87 2.15 -24.39
C ARG A 119 -5.63 0.83 -24.45
N TRP A 120 -6.24 0.48 -23.33
CA TRP A 120 -7.14 -0.66 -23.24
C TRP A 120 -8.53 -0.28 -23.79
N LYS A 121 -9.12 -1.16 -24.61
CA LYS A 121 -10.50 -1.07 -25.06
C LYS A 121 -11.25 -2.32 -24.62
N PRO A 122 -12.22 -2.22 -23.70
CA PRO A 122 -13.08 -3.34 -23.34
C PRO A 122 -13.82 -3.89 -24.57
N ALA A 123 -14.09 -5.19 -24.59
CA ALA A 123 -14.71 -5.85 -25.74
C ALA A 123 -16.15 -5.39 -25.98
N HIS A 124 -16.90 -5.18 -24.89
CA HIS A 124 -18.35 -5.00 -24.93
C HIS A 124 -18.83 -3.62 -24.46
N CYS A 125 -17.91 -2.70 -24.18
CA CYS A 125 -18.26 -1.33 -23.81
C CYS A 125 -17.15 -0.32 -24.14
N GLU A 126 -17.49 0.96 -24.03
CA GLU A 126 -16.53 2.05 -24.16
C GLU A 126 -15.93 2.42 -22.79
N LEU A 127 -14.60 2.51 -22.76
CA LEU A 127 -13.85 3.09 -21.65
C LEU A 127 -13.39 4.49 -22.06
N PRO A 128 -13.99 5.57 -21.51
CA PRO A 128 -13.62 6.92 -21.90
C PRO A 128 -12.15 7.22 -21.54
N PRO A 129 -11.46 8.07 -22.32
CA PRO A 129 -10.14 8.55 -21.95
C PRO A 129 -10.12 9.18 -20.55
N PHE A 130 -9.02 8.98 -19.83
CA PHE A 130 -8.85 9.57 -18.50
C PHE A 130 -8.78 11.09 -18.58
N ASP A 131 -9.78 11.78 -18.03
CA ASP A 131 -9.77 13.23 -17.84
C ASP A 131 -9.30 13.56 -16.40
N PRO A 132 -8.07 14.09 -16.23
CA PRO A 132 -7.54 14.42 -14.91
C PRO A 132 -8.29 15.57 -14.23
N THR A 133 -8.88 16.49 -15.00
CA THR A 133 -9.67 17.60 -14.46
C THR A 133 -11.00 17.07 -13.92
N ALA A 134 -11.71 16.28 -14.73
CA ALA A 134 -12.95 15.63 -14.28
C ALA A 134 -12.70 14.74 -13.05
N PHE A 135 -11.59 13.99 -13.02
CA PHE A 135 -11.21 13.20 -11.85
C PHE A 135 -11.02 14.06 -10.60
N LEU A 136 -10.26 15.16 -10.69
CA LEU A 136 -10.04 16.06 -9.55
C LEU A 136 -11.35 16.66 -9.01
N HIS A 137 -12.31 16.97 -9.88
CA HIS A 137 -13.63 17.45 -9.49
C HIS A 137 -14.48 16.34 -8.86
N ALA A 138 -14.50 15.15 -9.45
CA ALA A 138 -15.32 14.03 -8.99
C ALA A 138 -14.87 13.50 -7.61
N TYR A 139 -13.57 13.49 -7.35
CA TYR A 139 -12.97 12.99 -6.11
C TYR A 139 -12.49 14.13 -5.17
N ARG A 140 -13.11 15.31 -5.29
CA ARG A 140 -12.90 16.42 -4.35
C ARG A 140 -13.22 15.97 -2.92
N ASP A 141 -12.45 16.48 -1.96
CA ASP A 141 -12.62 16.19 -0.52
C ASP A 141 -12.50 14.70 -0.17
N THR A 142 -11.71 13.94 -0.93
CA THR A 142 -11.44 12.51 -0.66
C THR A 142 -9.96 12.21 -0.43
N ALA A 143 -9.67 11.07 0.18
CA ALA A 143 -8.34 10.51 0.34
C ALA A 143 -8.22 9.12 -0.30
N ILE A 144 -7.23 8.93 -1.18
CA ILE A 144 -6.97 7.68 -1.89
C ILE A 144 -5.64 7.07 -1.41
N GLY A 145 -5.69 5.84 -0.91
CA GLY A 145 -4.55 5.11 -0.39
C GLY A 145 -4.16 3.94 -1.28
N PHE A 146 -2.93 3.93 -1.77
CA PHE A 146 -2.30 2.79 -2.44
C PHE A 146 -1.51 2.00 -1.41
N VAL A 147 -1.91 0.77 -1.12
CA VAL A 147 -1.30 -0.07 -0.09
C VAL A 147 -0.71 -1.31 -0.74
N GLY A 148 0.62 -1.48 -0.68
CA GLY A 148 1.22 -2.68 -1.24
C GLY A 148 2.66 -2.51 -1.71
N ASP A 149 3.04 -3.36 -2.66
CA ASP A 149 4.42 -3.48 -3.13
C ASP A 149 4.82 -2.35 -4.09
N SER A 150 5.99 -2.49 -4.73
CA SER A 150 6.52 -1.50 -5.67
C SER A 150 5.65 -1.26 -6.90
N LEU A 151 4.76 -2.18 -7.26
CA LEU A 151 3.86 -2.01 -8.40
C LEU A 151 2.69 -1.08 -8.05
N ASN A 152 2.19 -1.09 -6.81
CA ASN A 152 1.24 -0.08 -6.33
C ASN A 152 1.88 1.31 -6.29
N ARG A 153 3.17 1.40 -5.96
CA ARG A 153 3.91 2.67 -6.08
C ARG A 153 3.88 3.19 -7.52
N ASN A 154 3.99 2.33 -8.53
CA ASN A 154 3.92 2.74 -9.92
C ASN A 154 2.53 3.27 -10.30
N MET A 155 1.46 2.64 -9.82
CA MET A 155 0.09 3.11 -10.02
C MET A 155 -0.16 4.48 -9.35
N PHE A 156 0.29 4.63 -8.10
CA PHE A 156 0.27 5.91 -7.37
C PHE A 156 1.00 7.03 -8.13
N VAL A 157 2.21 6.77 -8.63
CA VAL A 157 3.00 7.74 -9.41
C VAL A 157 2.30 8.09 -10.72
N SER A 158 1.73 7.10 -11.42
CA SER A 158 0.98 7.31 -12.67
C SER A 158 -0.22 8.24 -12.46
N LEU A 159 -1.03 8.00 -11.43
CA LEU A 159 -2.16 8.86 -11.10
C LEU A 159 -1.67 10.27 -10.72
N PHE A 160 -0.70 10.37 -9.81
CA PHE A 160 -0.12 11.66 -9.41
C PHE A 160 0.34 12.50 -10.61
N CYS A 161 1.15 11.91 -11.50
CA CYS A 161 1.69 12.61 -12.66
C CYS A 161 0.60 13.05 -13.64
N SER A 162 -0.46 12.25 -13.80
CA SER A 162 -1.60 12.61 -14.65
C SER A 162 -2.35 13.82 -14.08
N LEU A 163 -2.62 13.84 -12.77
CA LEU A 163 -3.31 14.96 -12.10
C LEU A 163 -2.45 16.23 -12.02
N LYS A 164 -1.14 16.08 -11.78
CA LYS A 164 -0.18 17.20 -11.65
C LYS A 164 -0.08 18.04 -12.93
N ARG A 165 -0.46 17.50 -14.09
CA ARG A 165 -0.49 18.25 -15.35
C ARG A 165 -1.50 19.37 -15.38
N VAL A 166 -2.65 19.18 -14.75
CA VAL A 166 -3.77 20.15 -14.78
C VAL A 166 -3.91 20.93 -13.47
N SER A 167 -3.27 20.47 -12.39
CA SER A 167 -3.24 21.18 -11.12
C SER A 167 -1.84 21.31 -10.57
N ASN A 168 -1.33 22.54 -10.51
CA ASN A 168 0.00 22.82 -9.99
C ASN A 168 0.07 23.01 -8.48
N ASP A 169 -1.05 23.36 -7.86
CA ASP A 169 -1.17 23.66 -6.44
C ASP A 169 -1.23 22.38 -5.60
N VAL A 170 -0.05 21.88 -5.25
CA VAL A 170 0.14 20.56 -4.64
C VAL A 170 1.08 20.66 -3.45
N LYS A 171 0.60 20.21 -2.29
CA LYS A 171 1.42 20.06 -1.09
C LYS A 171 1.96 18.63 -1.01
N LYS A 172 3.28 18.48 -0.98
CA LYS A 172 3.94 17.21 -0.66
C LYS A 172 3.93 17.03 0.86
N TRP A 173 3.18 16.06 1.35
CA TRP A 173 3.15 15.67 2.75
C TRP A 173 2.65 14.23 2.88
N ARG A 174 2.99 13.55 3.98
CA ARG A 174 2.66 12.14 4.16
C ARG A 174 1.65 12.01 5.31
N PRO A 175 0.47 11.43 5.06
CA PRO A 175 -0.38 10.95 6.13
C PRO A 175 0.34 9.96 7.04
N ALA A 176 -0.19 9.75 8.25
CA ALA A 176 0.40 8.83 9.21
C ALA A 176 0.60 7.43 8.60
N GLY A 177 1.82 6.90 8.72
CA GLY A 177 2.20 5.59 8.17
C GLY A 177 2.36 5.54 6.64
N ALA A 178 2.27 6.65 5.92
CA ALA A 178 2.52 6.70 4.48
C ALA A 178 4.00 6.93 4.15
N ASP A 179 4.52 6.21 3.17
CA ASP A 179 5.86 6.40 2.61
C ASP A 179 5.93 7.64 1.72
N ARG A 180 4.84 7.94 1.00
CA ARG A 180 4.70 9.10 0.11
C ARG A 180 3.27 9.59 0.11
N GLY A 181 3.08 10.90 -0.08
CA GLY A 181 1.76 11.48 -0.20
C GLY A 181 1.77 12.90 -0.77
N PHE A 182 0.63 13.29 -1.32
CA PHE A 182 0.38 14.60 -1.90
C PHE A 182 -1.08 15.00 -1.68
N THR A 183 -1.32 16.29 -1.49
CA THR A 183 -2.68 16.86 -1.56
C THR A 183 -2.74 17.92 -2.63
N PHE A 184 -3.73 17.79 -3.52
CA PHE A 184 -4.10 18.79 -4.51
C PHE A 184 -5.00 19.83 -3.82
N LEU A 185 -4.41 20.94 -3.40
CA LEU A 185 -5.02 21.85 -2.42
C LEU A 185 -6.36 22.42 -2.87
N ARG A 186 -6.49 22.81 -4.13
CA ARG A 186 -7.75 23.33 -4.71
C ARG A 186 -8.92 22.35 -4.66
N TYR A 187 -8.63 21.06 -4.60
CA TYR A 187 -9.63 19.98 -4.63
C TYR A 187 -9.70 19.25 -3.29
N ASN A 188 -8.81 19.57 -2.34
CA ASN A 188 -8.65 18.83 -1.09
C ASN A 188 -8.57 17.30 -1.32
N LEU A 189 -8.04 16.87 -2.47
CA LEU A 189 -7.84 15.47 -2.81
C LEU A 189 -6.46 15.06 -2.33
N THR A 190 -6.41 14.06 -1.44
CA THR A 190 -5.15 13.47 -0.96
C THR A 190 -4.92 12.13 -1.65
N ILE A 191 -3.70 11.89 -2.11
CA ILE A 191 -3.28 10.56 -2.56
C ILE A 191 -2.02 10.15 -1.78
N ALA A 192 -1.97 8.91 -1.32
CA ALA A 192 -0.83 8.39 -0.55
C ALA A 192 -0.46 6.96 -0.92
N TYR A 193 0.81 6.62 -0.72
CA TYR A 193 1.36 5.28 -0.88
C TYR A 193 1.88 4.77 0.46
N HIS A 194 1.40 3.58 0.86
CA HIS A 194 1.82 2.84 2.03
C HIS A 194 2.49 1.54 1.58
N ARG A 195 3.79 1.44 1.81
CA ARG A 195 4.58 0.31 1.35
C ARG A 195 4.37 -0.88 2.25
N THR A 196 4.03 -2.01 1.65
CA THR A 196 4.06 -3.32 2.29
C THR A 196 4.14 -4.40 1.22
N ASN A 197 5.20 -5.22 1.21
CA ASN A 197 5.39 -6.15 0.10
C ASN A 197 4.49 -7.39 0.22
N LEU A 198 4.31 -7.89 1.44
CA LEU A 198 3.51 -9.09 1.72
C LEU A 198 2.17 -8.80 2.42
N LEU A 199 1.86 -7.53 2.75
CA LEU A 199 0.77 -7.12 3.67
C LEU A 199 1.03 -7.57 5.12
N ALA A 200 1.38 -8.83 5.33
CA ALA A 200 1.75 -9.42 6.62
C ALA A 200 3.19 -9.10 7.03
N ARG A 201 3.42 -9.07 8.35
CA ARG A 201 4.71 -8.76 8.95
C ARG A 201 5.75 -9.78 8.53
N TYR A 202 6.93 -9.32 8.16
CA TYR A 202 8.02 -10.22 7.83
C TYR A 202 9.40 -9.69 8.21
N GLY A 203 10.33 -10.59 8.47
CA GLY A 203 11.70 -10.25 8.85
C GLY A 203 12.64 -11.45 8.83
N ARG A 204 13.95 -11.18 8.94
CA ARG A 204 14.93 -12.26 9.05
C ARG A 204 14.66 -13.11 10.30
N TRP A 205 14.76 -14.41 10.13
CA TRP A 205 14.70 -15.41 11.18
C TRP A 205 16.01 -16.19 11.19
N SER A 206 16.50 -16.51 12.38
CA SER A 206 17.68 -17.34 12.60
C SER A 206 17.40 -18.28 13.76
N ALA A 207 17.93 -19.49 13.66
CA ALA A 207 17.81 -20.52 14.67
C ALA A 207 18.30 -20.02 16.04
N ASN A 208 17.59 -20.43 17.09
CA ASN A 208 17.99 -20.20 18.47
C ASN A 208 18.90 -21.34 18.95
N ALA A 209 19.92 -21.02 19.76
CA ALA A 209 20.76 -22.02 20.44
C ALA A 209 19.95 -22.96 21.36
N ASN A 210 18.80 -22.50 21.85
CA ASN A 210 17.88 -23.29 22.66
C ASN A 210 17.04 -24.29 21.84
N GLY A 211 17.18 -24.29 20.50
CA GLY A 211 16.38 -25.11 19.59
C GLY A 211 14.93 -24.65 19.45
N GLY A 212 14.14 -25.47 18.75
CA GLY A 212 12.74 -25.20 18.41
C GLY A 212 12.27 -26.13 17.30
N ALA A 213 10.98 -26.05 16.97
CA ALA A 213 10.38 -26.96 15.97
C ALA A 213 11.02 -26.81 14.58
N LEU A 214 11.41 -25.60 14.18
CA LEU A 214 12.07 -25.35 12.90
C LEU A 214 13.54 -25.83 12.91
N GLU A 215 14.24 -25.64 14.03
CA GLU A 215 15.60 -26.12 14.22
C GLU A 215 15.67 -27.65 14.20
N SER A 216 14.70 -28.33 14.81
CA SER A 216 14.56 -29.79 14.76
C SER A 216 14.32 -30.32 13.33
N LEU A 217 13.78 -29.49 12.44
CA LEU A 217 13.62 -29.79 11.02
C LEU A 217 14.84 -29.35 10.17
N GLY A 218 15.90 -28.82 10.80
CA GLY A 218 17.15 -28.46 10.15
C GLY A 218 17.24 -27.04 9.61
N TYR A 219 16.23 -26.19 9.85
CA TYR A 219 16.29 -24.78 9.43
C TYR A 219 17.25 -23.99 10.33
N LYS A 220 18.20 -23.30 9.70
CA LYS A 220 19.20 -22.45 10.40
C LYS A 220 18.90 -20.97 10.27
N GLU A 221 18.33 -20.58 9.15
CA GLU A 221 17.96 -19.21 8.82
C GLU A 221 16.77 -19.19 7.85
N GLY A 222 16.14 -18.03 7.70
CA GLY A 222 15.00 -17.83 6.80
C GLY A 222 14.36 -16.46 6.97
N TYR A 223 13.16 -16.32 6.44
CA TYR A 223 12.31 -15.14 6.65
C TYR A 223 11.05 -15.55 7.38
N ARG A 224 10.90 -15.10 8.63
CA ARG A 224 9.65 -15.22 9.38
C ARG A 224 8.60 -14.34 8.72
N VAL A 225 7.42 -14.91 8.49
CA VAL A 225 6.22 -14.20 8.02
C VAL A 225 5.09 -14.48 9.02
N ASP A 226 4.70 -13.46 9.79
CA ASP A 226 3.59 -13.55 10.75
C ASP A 226 2.27 -13.30 10.01
N VAL A 227 1.56 -14.37 9.65
CA VAL A 227 0.44 -14.30 8.71
C VAL A 227 -0.75 -13.48 9.23
N ASP A 228 -0.86 -13.35 10.55
CA ASP A 228 -1.97 -12.72 11.28
C ASP A 228 -1.65 -11.30 11.79
N ILE A 229 -0.49 -10.75 11.42
CA ILE A 229 -0.04 -9.43 11.88
C ILE A 229 0.28 -8.52 10.68
N PRO A 230 -0.32 -7.32 10.57
CA PRO A 230 0.06 -6.35 9.55
C PRO A 230 1.53 -5.92 9.62
N GLU A 231 2.18 -5.77 8.47
CA GLU A 231 3.54 -5.21 8.37
C GLU A 231 3.57 -3.70 8.63
N GLY A 232 4.59 -3.25 9.35
CA GLY A 232 4.88 -1.83 9.52
C GLY A 232 3.67 -1.01 10.01
N THR A 233 3.28 -0.01 9.22
CA THR A 233 2.26 0.99 9.61
C THR A 233 1.18 1.20 8.55
N TRP A 234 1.09 0.32 7.54
CA TRP A 234 0.11 0.48 6.46
C TRP A 234 -1.33 0.37 6.98
N GLU A 235 -1.56 -0.32 8.10
CA GLU A 235 -2.89 -0.41 8.73
C GLU A 235 -3.49 0.95 9.08
N ASN A 236 -2.65 1.99 9.30
CA ASN A 236 -3.12 3.35 9.51
C ASN A 236 -3.89 3.89 8.31
N ALA A 237 -3.62 3.40 7.09
CA ALA A 237 -4.34 3.74 5.86
C ALA A 237 -5.85 3.49 6.00
N LEU A 238 -6.26 2.47 6.75
CA LEU A 238 -7.66 2.07 6.92
C LEU A 238 -8.51 3.13 7.63
N THR A 239 -7.87 4.02 8.37
CA THR A 239 -8.55 4.97 9.27
C THR A 239 -8.90 6.30 8.61
N PHE A 240 -8.25 6.67 7.50
CA PHE A 240 -8.39 8.01 6.92
C PHE A 240 -8.66 8.04 5.41
N HIS A 241 -8.44 6.94 4.67
CA HIS A 241 -8.73 6.89 3.24
C HIS A 241 -10.18 6.50 2.94
N ASP A 242 -10.74 7.13 1.91
CA ASP A 242 -12.09 6.87 1.39
C ASP A 242 -12.06 5.84 0.26
N ILE A 243 -10.92 5.75 -0.43
CA ILE A 243 -10.65 4.74 -1.47
C ILE A 243 -9.31 4.08 -1.15
N LEU A 244 -9.30 2.75 -1.07
CA LEU A 244 -8.11 1.95 -0.82
C LEU A 244 -7.87 0.99 -1.97
N ILE A 245 -6.62 0.96 -2.46
CA ILE A 245 -6.20 0.09 -3.56
C ILE A 245 -5.05 -0.76 -3.05
N PHE A 246 -5.32 -2.05 -2.84
CA PHE A 246 -4.37 -3.01 -2.30
C PHE A 246 -3.69 -3.80 -3.41
N ASN A 247 -2.43 -4.21 -3.18
CA ASN A 247 -1.84 -5.34 -3.90
C ASN A 247 -0.82 -6.09 -3.05
N THR A 248 -0.56 -7.34 -3.44
CA THR A 248 0.61 -8.13 -3.06
C THR A 248 0.81 -9.22 -4.11
N GLY A 249 2.04 -9.70 -4.29
CA GLY A 249 2.33 -10.76 -5.25
C GLY A 249 3.78 -10.75 -5.75
N HIS A 250 4.33 -9.57 -6.02
CA HIS A 250 5.60 -9.46 -6.74
C HIS A 250 6.81 -10.12 -6.03
N TRP A 251 6.79 -10.20 -4.69
CA TRP A 251 7.87 -10.76 -3.88
C TRP A 251 7.69 -12.25 -3.55
N TRP A 252 6.49 -12.81 -3.68
CA TRP A 252 6.17 -14.17 -3.21
C TRP A 252 6.92 -15.27 -3.99
N TRP A 253 7.10 -15.09 -5.30
CA TRP A 253 7.90 -15.96 -6.18
C TRP A 253 9.17 -15.23 -6.65
N ALA A 254 9.86 -14.55 -5.75
CA ALA A 254 11.12 -13.89 -6.05
C ALA A 254 12.27 -14.54 -5.27
N PRO A 255 13.02 -15.50 -5.84
CA PRO A 255 14.19 -16.11 -5.19
C PRO A 255 15.22 -15.08 -4.74
N SER A 256 15.33 -13.96 -5.46
CA SER A 256 16.18 -12.81 -5.08
C SER A 256 15.72 -12.05 -3.83
N LYS A 257 14.53 -12.37 -3.31
CA LYS A 257 13.96 -11.87 -2.04
C LYS A 257 13.93 -12.96 -0.99
N PHE A 258 13.41 -14.12 -1.36
CA PHE A 258 13.25 -15.29 -0.49
C PHE A 258 13.79 -16.52 -1.22
N ASP A 259 15.04 -16.88 -0.95
CA ASP A 259 15.66 -18.06 -1.55
C ASP A 259 15.03 -19.33 -0.93
N PRO A 260 14.41 -20.22 -1.71
CA PRO A 260 13.65 -21.35 -1.17
C PRO A 260 14.51 -22.39 -0.44
N VAL A 261 15.84 -22.35 -0.59
CA VAL A 261 16.78 -23.29 0.06
C VAL A 261 17.58 -22.60 1.15
N LYS A 262 18.21 -21.47 0.82
CA LYS A 262 19.13 -20.77 1.73
C LYS A 262 18.40 -19.92 2.77
N SER A 263 17.32 -19.25 2.37
CA SER A 263 16.58 -18.34 3.25
C SER A 263 15.08 -18.40 2.98
N PRO A 264 14.46 -19.57 3.22
CA PRO A 264 13.07 -19.81 2.85
C PRO A 264 12.10 -18.94 3.67
N MET A 265 10.88 -18.79 3.15
CA MET A 265 9.79 -18.22 3.93
C MET A 265 9.33 -19.23 4.98
N LEU A 266 9.25 -18.78 6.24
CA LEU A 266 8.86 -19.56 7.40
C LEU A 266 7.63 -18.87 8.02
N PHE A 267 6.49 -19.52 7.93
CA PHE A 267 5.22 -18.92 8.33
C PHE A 267 4.95 -19.13 9.82
N PHE A 268 4.41 -18.09 10.45
CA PHE A 268 4.02 -18.08 11.86
C PHE A 268 2.57 -17.59 11.95
N GLU A 269 1.79 -18.23 12.82
CA GLU A 269 0.44 -17.80 13.19
C GLU A 269 0.38 -17.74 14.71
N ARG A 270 -0.11 -16.62 15.28
CA ARG A 270 -0.16 -16.41 16.74
C ARG A 270 1.19 -16.64 17.41
N ALA A 271 2.25 -16.14 16.76
CA ALA A 271 3.65 -16.26 17.17
C ALA A 271 4.20 -17.70 17.26
N GLN A 272 3.49 -18.71 16.78
CA GLN A 272 3.98 -20.08 16.67
C GLN A 272 4.33 -20.43 15.22
N PRO A 273 5.41 -21.19 14.96
CA PRO A 273 5.72 -21.63 13.61
C PRO A 273 4.64 -22.59 13.10
N VAL A 274 4.28 -22.47 11.83
CA VAL A 274 3.39 -23.40 11.15
C VAL A 274 4.19 -24.67 10.82
N ILE A 275 3.78 -25.81 11.40
CA ILE A 275 4.48 -27.10 11.27
C ILE A 275 3.49 -28.16 10.76
N PRO A 276 3.84 -28.94 9.71
CA PRO A 276 5.05 -28.83 8.90
C PRO A 276 5.14 -27.49 8.14
N PRO A 277 6.35 -26.99 7.82
CA PRO A 277 6.51 -25.79 7.01
C PRO A 277 5.74 -25.90 5.69
N VAL A 278 5.07 -24.82 5.32
CA VAL A 278 4.22 -24.75 4.14
C VAL A 278 4.88 -23.99 3.01
N SER A 279 4.44 -24.24 1.78
CA SER A 279 4.95 -23.56 0.60
C SER A 279 4.50 -22.09 0.53
N PRO A 280 5.16 -21.24 -0.28
CA PRO A 280 4.73 -19.86 -0.50
C PRO A 280 3.28 -19.70 -0.97
N GLU A 281 2.76 -20.65 -1.76
CA GLU A 281 1.36 -20.72 -2.19
C GLU A 281 0.41 -20.76 -0.99
N ALA A 282 0.63 -21.73 -0.09
CA ALA A 282 -0.19 -21.92 1.10
C ALA A 282 -0.02 -20.75 2.08
N GLY A 283 1.21 -20.22 2.20
CA GLY A 283 1.48 -19.02 2.97
C GLY A 283 0.75 -17.78 2.45
N LEU A 284 0.65 -17.62 1.12
CA LEU A 284 -0.12 -16.55 0.49
C LEU A 284 -1.60 -16.68 0.83
N ASP A 285 -2.16 -17.89 0.72
CA ASP A 285 -3.55 -18.16 1.13
C ASP A 285 -3.78 -17.79 2.60
N MET A 286 -2.85 -18.13 3.51
CA MET A 286 -2.93 -17.78 4.92
C MET A 286 -2.88 -16.27 5.15
N VAL A 287 -1.95 -15.56 4.51
CA VAL A 287 -1.83 -14.10 4.62
C VAL A 287 -3.06 -13.40 4.06
N LEU A 288 -3.55 -13.79 2.89
CA LEU A 288 -4.75 -13.20 2.30
C LEU A 288 -5.96 -13.40 3.20
N LYS A 289 -6.15 -14.61 3.74
CA LYS A 289 -7.24 -14.90 4.69
C LYS A 289 -7.24 -13.96 5.89
N HIS A 290 -6.08 -13.73 6.51
CA HIS A 290 -5.99 -12.87 7.69
C HIS A 290 -6.05 -11.39 7.35
N MET A 291 -5.32 -10.96 6.32
CA MET A 291 -5.24 -9.54 5.93
C MET A 291 -6.54 -9.03 5.34
N VAL A 292 -7.23 -9.80 4.48
CA VAL A 292 -8.56 -9.44 3.96
C VAL A 292 -9.52 -9.25 5.14
N LYS A 293 -9.61 -10.24 6.05
CA LYS A 293 -10.46 -10.13 7.24
C LYS A 293 -10.08 -8.94 8.13
N TYR A 294 -8.78 -8.67 8.30
CA TYR A 294 -8.29 -7.52 9.06
C TYR A 294 -8.78 -6.21 8.44
N ILE A 295 -8.64 -6.06 7.12
CA ILE A 295 -9.08 -4.89 6.37
C ILE A 295 -10.59 -4.72 6.53
N GLU A 296 -11.39 -5.75 6.27
CA GLU A 296 -12.85 -5.68 6.35
C GLU A 296 -13.35 -5.22 7.73
N ASN A 297 -12.71 -5.70 8.81
CA ASN A 297 -13.10 -5.35 10.17
C ASN A 297 -12.65 -3.96 10.62
N ARG A 298 -11.60 -3.40 10.02
CA ARG A 298 -10.95 -2.16 10.47
C ARG A 298 -11.22 -0.97 9.56
N THR A 299 -11.65 -1.20 8.33
CA THR A 299 -11.96 -0.11 7.39
C THR A 299 -13.26 0.57 7.81
N ARG A 300 -13.35 1.88 7.61
CA ARG A 300 -14.57 2.65 7.89
C ARG A 300 -15.74 2.21 6.99
N PRO A 301 -16.99 2.28 7.48
CA PRO A 301 -18.16 2.10 6.63
C PRO A 301 -18.14 3.06 5.43
N GLY A 302 -18.50 2.56 4.25
CA GLY A 302 -18.53 3.35 3.01
C GLY A 302 -17.18 3.50 2.29
N THR A 303 -16.06 3.04 2.86
CA THR A 303 -14.77 3.03 2.15
C THR A 303 -14.82 2.07 0.96
N ILE A 304 -14.43 2.55 -0.20
CA ILE A 304 -14.29 1.76 -1.42
C ILE A 304 -12.96 1.02 -1.38
N LYS A 305 -12.98 -0.29 -1.64
CA LYS A 305 -11.81 -1.16 -1.59
C LYS A 305 -11.61 -1.85 -2.92
N PHE A 306 -10.41 -1.71 -3.47
CA PHE A 306 -9.93 -2.43 -4.64
C PHE A 306 -8.79 -3.35 -4.24
N PHE A 307 -8.77 -4.55 -4.80
CA PHE A 307 -7.59 -5.39 -4.77
C PHE A 307 -7.11 -5.58 -6.20
N ARG A 308 -5.95 -5.01 -6.49
CA ARG A 308 -5.33 -5.07 -7.81
C ARG A 308 -4.67 -6.44 -7.99
N THR A 309 -4.96 -7.07 -9.12
CA THR A 309 -4.30 -8.30 -9.54
C THR A 309 -2.78 -8.14 -9.76
N GLN A 310 -2.06 -9.25 -9.74
CA GLN A 310 -0.63 -9.31 -9.98
C GLN A 310 -0.29 -8.84 -11.38
N SER A 311 0.66 -7.90 -11.46
CA SER A 311 1.25 -7.48 -12.74
C SER A 311 2.24 -8.55 -13.22
N PRO A 312 2.11 -9.06 -14.45
CA PRO A 312 3.03 -10.07 -14.95
C PRO A 312 4.43 -9.51 -15.23
N ARG A 313 5.43 -10.36 -15.01
CA ARG A 313 6.76 -10.22 -15.62
C ARG A 313 6.66 -10.68 -17.09
N HIS A 314 7.57 -10.23 -17.94
CA HIS A 314 7.50 -10.52 -19.38
C HIS A 314 8.85 -11.03 -19.92
N PHE A 315 9.56 -11.81 -19.09
CA PHE A 315 10.87 -12.30 -19.46
C PHE A 315 10.74 -13.46 -20.47
N GLU A 316 11.55 -13.39 -21.52
CA GLU A 316 11.72 -14.44 -22.51
C GLU A 316 13.18 -14.91 -22.47
N GLY A 317 13.41 -16.22 -22.63
CA GLY A 317 14.75 -16.82 -22.59
C GLY A 317 15.30 -17.13 -21.18
N GLY A 318 14.49 -17.02 -20.13
CA GLY A 318 14.87 -17.30 -18.74
C GLY A 318 14.49 -16.16 -17.80
N ASP A 319 14.80 -16.28 -16.51
CA ASP A 319 14.65 -15.20 -15.53
C ASP A 319 15.64 -14.05 -15.76
N TRP A 320 15.40 -12.91 -15.10
CA TRP A 320 16.22 -11.71 -15.19
C TRP A 320 17.71 -11.92 -14.86
N ASP A 321 18.03 -12.90 -14.00
CA ASP A 321 19.37 -13.29 -13.58
C ASP A 321 19.92 -14.53 -14.31
N GLN A 322 19.14 -15.06 -15.27
CA GLN A 322 19.48 -16.26 -16.07
C GLN A 322 19.63 -15.94 -17.57
N GLY A 323 19.78 -14.66 -17.92
CA GLY A 323 19.91 -14.22 -19.31
C GLY A 323 18.56 -13.87 -19.98
N GLY A 324 17.47 -13.89 -19.22
CA GLY A 324 16.16 -13.46 -19.69
C GLY A 324 16.08 -11.97 -20.05
N ALA A 325 15.26 -11.64 -21.05
CA ALA A 325 15.03 -10.28 -21.48
C ALA A 325 13.55 -10.01 -21.77
N CYS A 326 13.16 -8.73 -21.82
CA CYS A 326 11.83 -8.28 -22.23
C CYS A 326 11.93 -7.50 -23.56
N PRO A 327 12.18 -8.17 -24.71
CA PRO A 327 12.52 -7.48 -25.96
C PRO A 327 11.31 -6.91 -26.71
N ARG A 328 10.07 -7.32 -26.34
CA ARG A 328 8.87 -6.98 -27.11
C ARG A 328 8.63 -5.48 -27.17
N LEU A 329 8.27 -5.02 -28.36
CA LEU A 329 7.98 -3.61 -28.64
C LEU A 329 6.48 -3.33 -28.74
N LYS A 330 5.65 -4.37 -28.83
CA LYS A 330 4.20 -4.33 -28.96
C LYS A 330 3.56 -5.22 -27.90
N PRO A 331 2.30 -4.94 -27.48
CA PRO A 331 1.53 -5.85 -26.64
C PRO A 331 1.45 -7.26 -27.23
N LEU A 332 1.30 -8.24 -26.35
CA LEU A 332 1.08 -9.64 -26.74
C LEU A 332 -0.30 -9.80 -27.38
N LEU A 333 -0.38 -10.69 -28.38
CA LEU A 333 -1.66 -11.21 -28.86
C LEU A 333 -2.26 -12.15 -27.81
N PRO A 334 -3.60 -12.32 -27.75
CA PRO A 334 -4.26 -13.20 -26.77
C PRO A 334 -3.67 -14.61 -26.71
N GLU A 335 -3.36 -15.23 -27.85
CA GLU A 335 -2.80 -16.58 -27.90
C GLU A 335 -1.38 -16.64 -27.33
N GLN A 336 -0.62 -15.55 -27.50
CA GLN A 336 0.72 -15.41 -26.92
C GLN A 336 0.64 -15.20 -25.40
N VAL A 337 -0.38 -14.50 -24.90
CA VAL A 337 -0.66 -14.39 -23.46
C VAL A 337 -0.93 -15.78 -22.88
N GLU A 338 -1.80 -16.56 -23.52
CA GLU A 338 -2.11 -17.91 -23.07
C GLU A 338 -0.88 -18.81 -23.02
N THR A 339 0.01 -18.68 -24.00
CA THR A 339 1.23 -19.48 -24.05
C THR A 339 2.28 -19.01 -23.02
N LEU A 340 2.55 -17.71 -22.97
CA LEU A 340 3.66 -17.15 -22.17
C LEU A 340 3.42 -17.24 -20.67
N PHE A 341 2.15 -17.19 -20.25
CA PHE A 341 1.75 -17.23 -18.85
C PHE A 341 1.13 -18.56 -18.42
N SER A 342 1.06 -19.56 -19.30
CA SER A 342 0.44 -20.86 -19.01
C SER A 342 1.09 -21.55 -17.81
N LEU A 343 0.26 -21.97 -16.85
CA LEU A 343 0.69 -22.76 -15.70
C LEU A 343 1.27 -24.12 -16.10
N ASN A 344 0.84 -24.67 -17.25
CA ASN A 344 1.31 -25.97 -17.73
C ASN A 344 2.78 -25.94 -18.15
N ASN A 345 3.32 -24.75 -18.46
CA ASN A 345 4.69 -24.59 -18.92
C ASN A 345 5.69 -24.50 -17.76
N ASN A 346 5.21 -24.27 -16.53
CA ASN A 346 6.02 -24.04 -15.32
C ASN A 346 7.23 -23.11 -15.57
N GLY A 347 7.03 -22.07 -16.38
CA GLY A 347 8.07 -21.19 -16.89
C GLY A 347 8.20 -19.87 -16.12
N THR A 348 9.08 -19.00 -16.60
CA THR A 348 9.51 -17.74 -15.95
C THR A 348 8.38 -16.80 -15.50
N ASN A 349 7.23 -16.82 -16.17
CA ASN A 349 6.16 -15.83 -15.96
C ASN A 349 4.86 -16.42 -15.36
N VAL A 350 4.87 -17.69 -14.95
CA VAL A 350 3.65 -18.36 -14.45
C VAL A 350 3.16 -17.81 -13.12
N GLU A 351 4.03 -17.13 -12.37
CA GLU A 351 3.72 -16.60 -11.04
C GLU A 351 2.54 -15.62 -11.08
N ALA A 352 2.38 -14.89 -12.20
CA ALA A 352 1.27 -13.96 -12.35
C ALA A 352 -0.09 -14.66 -12.28
N ARG A 353 -0.25 -15.81 -12.97
CA ARG A 353 -1.49 -16.58 -12.93
C ARG A 353 -1.69 -17.27 -11.60
N LEU A 354 -0.62 -17.83 -11.01
CA LEU A 354 -0.68 -18.47 -9.69
C LEU A 354 -1.15 -17.48 -8.63
N VAL A 355 -0.50 -16.31 -8.51
CA VAL A 355 -0.88 -15.28 -7.55
C VAL A 355 -2.33 -14.85 -7.77
N ASN A 356 -2.74 -14.63 -9.02
CA ASN A 356 -4.11 -14.21 -9.32
C ASN A 356 -5.15 -15.26 -8.96
N GLN A 357 -4.88 -16.55 -9.14
CA GLN A 357 -5.77 -17.63 -8.68
C GLN A 357 -5.99 -17.58 -7.17
N HIS A 358 -4.91 -17.42 -6.40
CA HIS A 358 -4.99 -17.27 -4.94
C HIS A 358 -5.75 -16.01 -4.52
N LEU A 359 -5.51 -14.88 -5.21
CA LEU A 359 -6.24 -13.63 -4.98
C LEU A 359 -7.74 -13.78 -5.24
N PHE A 360 -8.14 -14.31 -6.40
CA PHE A 360 -9.56 -14.48 -6.72
C PHE A 360 -10.27 -15.40 -5.71
N LYS A 361 -9.64 -16.53 -5.35
CA LYS A 361 -10.15 -17.45 -4.33
C LYS A 361 -10.32 -16.75 -2.97
N ALA A 362 -9.37 -15.92 -2.55
CA ALA A 362 -9.45 -15.21 -1.28
C ALA A 362 -10.53 -14.11 -1.27
N LEU A 363 -10.83 -13.53 -2.45
CA LEU A 363 -11.73 -12.39 -2.58
C LEU A 363 -13.17 -12.76 -2.95
N GLU A 364 -13.46 -13.99 -3.40
CA GLU A 364 -14.77 -14.46 -3.86
C GLU A 364 -15.93 -14.19 -2.87
N ARG A 365 -15.63 -14.15 -1.57
CA ARG A 365 -16.61 -13.86 -0.50
C ARG A 365 -16.30 -12.61 0.31
N SER A 366 -15.45 -11.75 -0.23
CA SER A 366 -15.06 -10.50 0.39
C SER A 366 -15.85 -9.31 -0.15
N CYS A 367 -15.81 -8.18 0.53
CA CYS A 367 -16.41 -6.93 0.09
C CYS A 367 -15.49 -6.07 -0.80
N PHE A 368 -14.44 -6.66 -1.38
CA PHE A 368 -13.53 -5.99 -2.30
C PHE A 368 -14.07 -6.00 -3.73
N ASN A 369 -13.83 -4.91 -4.45
CA ASN A 369 -13.91 -4.93 -5.91
C ASN A 369 -12.59 -5.50 -6.45
N SER A 370 -12.66 -6.62 -7.17
CA SER A 370 -11.53 -7.15 -7.93
C SER A 370 -11.36 -6.35 -9.22
N SER A 371 -10.16 -5.83 -9.48
CA SER A 371 -9.84 -5.05 -10.69
C SER A 371 -8.50 -5.43 -11.30
#